data_AF-R0B1C6-F1
#
_entry.id   AF-R0B1C6-F1
#
_cell.length_a   1.000
_cell.length_b   1.000
_cell.length_c   1.000
_cell.angle_alpha   90.00
_cell.angle_beta   90.00
_cell.angle_gamma   90.00
#
_symmetry.space_group_name_H-M   'P 1'
#
loop_
_entity.id
_entity.type
_entity.pdbx_description
1 polymer ?
#
loop_
_entity_poly.entity_id
_entity_poly.type
_entity_poly.pdbx_seq_one_letter_code
_entity_poly.pdbx_strand_id
1 'polypeptide(L)' 'MVYQWELDKIKEWSTETIKNYIWSAVSVGQPVPGCISVEALRQELVSRGEKPKGYHNT' A
#
# COMPACT_ATOMS: atom_id res chain seq x y z
N MET A 1 10.61 3.92 -5.61
CA MET A 1 11.73 3.41 -4.75
C MET A 1 11.17 3.23 -3.36
N VAL A 2 11.07 1.98 -2.89
CA VAL A 2 10.48 1.65 -1.58
C VAL A 2 11.58 1.63 -0.52
N TYR A 3 11.37 2.37 0.56
CA TYR A 3 12.28 2.43 1.70
C TYR A 3 11.84 1.46 2.81
N GLN A 4 12.83 0.93 3.54
CA GLN A 4 12.58 0.00 4.64
C GLN A 4 11.71 0.60 5.75
N TRP A 5 11.85 1.91 6.01
CA TRP A 5 11.05 2.62 7.02
C TRP A 5 9.57 2.67 6.66
N GLU A 6 9.23 2.69 5.35
CA GLU A 6 7.85 2.65 4.90
C GLU A 6 7.24 1.30 5.25
N LEU A 7 7.93 0.21 4.90
CA LEU A 7 7.49 -1.16 5.20
C LEU A 7 7.31 -1.39 6.70
N ASP A 8 8.22 -0.87 7.52
CA ASP A 8 8.14 -1.00 8.98
C ASP A 8 6.86 -0.36 9.54
N LYS A 9 6.47 0.82 9.03
CA LYS A 9 5.19 1.44 9.38
C LYS A 9 3.98 0.66 8.87
N ILE A 10 4.05 0.11 7.65
CA ILE A 10 2.92 -0.62 7.05
C ILE A 10 2.70 -1.97 7.76
N LYS A 11 3.72 -2.58 8.37
CA LYS A 11 3.57 -3.81 9.17
C LYS A 11 2.54 -3.68 10.28
N GLU A 12 2.40 -2.51 10.88
CA GLU A 12 1.40 -2.24 11.93
C GLU A 12 -0.03 -2.13 11.36
N TRP A 13 -0.18 -1.97 10.04
CA TRP A 13 -1.47 -1.77 9.40
C TRP A 13 -2.12 -3.09 9.00
N SER A 14 -3.44 -3.16 9.16
CA SER A 14 -4.26 -4.26 8.65
C SER A 14 -4.27 -4.30 7.12
N THR A 15 -4.38 -5.49 6.54
CA THR A 15 -4.43 -5.70 5.09
C THR A 15 -5.55 -4.90 4.40
N GLU A 16 -6.71 -4.77 5.03
CA GLU A 16 -7.83 -3.96 4.52
C GLU A 16 -7.49 -2.46 4.48
N THR A 17 -6.82 -1.95 5.51
CA THR A 17 -6.34 -0.55 5.57
C THR A 17 -5.39 -0.25 4.42
N ILE A 18 -4.44 -1.16 4.15
CA ILE A 18 -3.48 -1.03 3.05
C ILE A 18 -4.22 -0.98 1.71
N LYS A 19 -5.20 -1.87 1.49
CA LYS A 19 -6.02 -1.89 0.27
C LYS A 19 -6.82 -0.60 0.09
N ASN A 20 -7.43 -0.09 1.16
CA ASN A 20 -8.19 1.15 1.12
C ASN A 20 -7.29 2.35 0.80
N TYR A 21 -6.09 2.43 1.36
CA TYR A 21 -5.14 3.49 1.01
C TYR A 21 -4.67 3.41 -0.45
N ILE A 22 -4.37 2.21 -0.96
CA ILE A 22 -4.05 2.03 -2.38
C ILE A 22 -5.24 2.49 -3.24
N TRP A 23 -6.47 2.09 -2.89
CA TRP A 23 -7.66 2.47 -3.64
C TRP A 23 -7.89 3.98 -3.64
N SER A 24 -7.80 4.65 -2.49
CA SER A 24 -7.95 6.10 -2.37
C SER A 24 -6.85 6.86 -3.11
N ALA A 25 -5.61 6.38 -3.06
CA ALA A 25 -4.49 6.99 -3.77
C ALA A 25 -4.62 6.86 -5.29
N VAL A 26 -5.03 5.69 -5.79
CA VAL A 26 -5.13 5.42 -7.22
C VAL A 26 -6.43 5.99 -7.83
N SER A 27 -7.55 5.91 -7.12
CA SER A 27 -8.86 6.32 -7.67
C SER A 27 -9.15 7.80 -7.46
N VAL A 28 -8.69 8.37 -6.35
CA VAL A 28 -9.04 9.74 -5.92
C VAL A 28 -7.82 10.65 -5.89
N GLY A 29 -6.61 10.11 -6.04
CA GLY A 29 -5.37 10.89 -5.91
C GLY A 29 -5.08 11.31 -4.46
N GLN A 30 -5.70 10.64 -3.47
CA GLN A 30 -5.48 10.96 -2.07
C GLN A 30 -4.06 10.55 -1.63
N PRO A 31 -3.32 11.42 -0.92
CA PRO A 31 -2.02 11.05 -0.40
C PRO A 31 -2.16 9.98 0.69
N VAL A 32 -1.26 9.00 0.68
CA VAL A 32 -1.19 7.99 1.74
C VAL A 32 -0.55 8.63 2.99
N PRO A 33 -1.13 8.42 4.19
CA PRO A 33 -0.60 9.01 5.41
C PRO A 33 0.82 8.52 5.71
N GLY A 34 1.62 9.41 6.31
CA GLY A 34 3.00 9.10 6.69
C GLY A 34 4.02 9.17 5.54
N CYS A 35 3.68 9.82 4.43
CA CYS A 35 4.51 9.93 3.21
C CYS A 35 4.90 8.56 2.63
N ILE A 36 4.01 7.58 2.78
CA ILE A 36 4.24 6.23 2.31
C ILE A 36 3.84 6.13 0.84
N SER A 37 4.68 5.48 0.05
CA SER A 37 4.46 5.28 -1.37
C SER A 37 3.45 4.17 -1.61
N VAL A 38 2.64 4.30 -2.66
CA VAL A 38 1.73 3.22 -3.10
C VAL A 38 2.52 1.95 -3.42
N GLU A 39 3.73 2.07 -3.99
CA GLU A 39 4.65 0.94 -4.20
C GLU A 39 4.96 0.17 -2.90
N ALA A 40 5.17 0.87 -1.77
CA ALA A 40 5.48 0.24 -0.49
C ALA A 40 4.28 -0.56 0.04
N LEU A 41 3.08 0.01 -0.09
CA LEU A 41 1.82 -0.68 0.25
C LEU A 41 1.62 -1.94 -0.58
N ARG A 42 1.86 -1.86 -1.89
CA ARG A 42 1.76 -3.00 -2.82
C ARG A 42 2.78 -4.09 -2.45
N GLN A 43 4.01 -3.70 -2.12
CA GLN A 43 5.07 -4.64 -1.73
C GLN A 43 4.73 -5.37 -0.43
N GLU A 44 4.18 -4.68 0.58
CA GLU A 44 3.74 -5.30 1.83
C GLU A 44 2.60 -6.31 1.58
N LEU A 45 1.62 -6.00 0.72
CA LEU A 45 0.57 -6.95 0.35
C LEU A 45 1.16 -8.22 -0.29
N VAL A 46 2.10 -8.06 -1.23
CA VAL A 46 2.79 -9.20 -1.85
C VAL A 46 3.57 -10.00 -0.80
N SER A 47 4.25 -9.33 0.14
CA SER A 47 4.97 -9.97 1.23
C SER A 47 4.05 -10.78 2.17
N ARG A 48 2.79 -10.37 2.30
CA ARG A 48 1.75 -11.09 3.06
C ARG A 48 1.08 -12.22 2.28
N GLY A 49 1.48 -12.46 1.04
CA GLY A 49 0.89 -13.48 0.17
C GLY A 49 -0.43 -13.05 -0.49
N GLU A 50 -0.81 -11.77 -0.37
CA GLU A 50 -1.97 -11.24 -1.07
C GLU A 50 -1.68 -11.11 -2.56
N LYS A 51 -2.55 -11.72 -3.38
CA LYS A 51 -2.44 -11.61 -4.84
C LYS A 51 -3.00 -10.25 -5.28
N PRO A 52 -2.26 -9.48 -6.10
CA PRO A 52 -2.76 -8.23 -6.66
C PRO A 52 -3.93 -8.54 -7.62
N LYS A 53 -5.17 -8.46 -7.14
CA LYS A 53 -6.38 -8.51 -7.97
C LYS A 53 -6.92 -7.10 -8.15
N GLY A 54 -6.96 -6.58 -9.38
CA GLY A 54 -7.68 -5.35 -9.75
C GLY A 54 -7.06 -4.02 -9.29
N TYR A 55 -6.73 -3.87 -8.00
CA TYR A 55 -6.33 -2.58 -7.39
C TYR A 55 -4.88 -2.12 -7.70
N HIS A 56 -4.13 -2.88 -8.52
CA HIS A 56 -2.69 -2.69 -8.76
C HIS A 56 -2.34 -2.19 -10.17
N ASN A 57 -3.29 -2.17 -11.11
CA ASN A 57 -3.01 -1.95 -12.55
C ASN A 57 -3.57 -0.64 -13.12
N THR A 58 -3.74 0.36 -12.26
CA THR A 58 -3.82 1.76 -12.69
C THR A 58 -2.72 2.55 -12.03
#